data_AF-A0A965IX66-F1
#
_entry.id   AF-A0A965IX66-F1
#
_cell.length_a   1.000
_cell.length_b   1.000
_cell.length_c   1.000
_cell.angle_alpha   90.00
_cell.angle_beta   90.00
_cell.angle_gamma   90.00
#
_symmetry.space_group_name_H-M   'P 1'
#
loop_
_entity.id
_entity.type
_entity.pdbx_description
1 polymer ?
#
loop_
_entity_poly.entity_id
_entity_poly.type
_entity_poly.pdbx_seq_one_letter_code
_entity_poly.pdbx_strand_id
1 'polypeptide(L)' 'MSTFDLDLSKYSLGWSDEVEYAFDPEKGLSDRVVEQISWWKGEPKWMTQYRLR' A
#
# COMPACT_ATOMS: atom_id res chain seq x y z
N MET A 1 -16.95 23.80 23.17
CA MET A 1 -16.42 22.64 22.42
C MET A 1 -17.32 22.46 21.21
N SER A 2 -16.86 22.81 20.00
CA SER A 2 -17.68 22.66 18.79
C SER A 2 -17.75 21.18 18.40
N THR A 3 -18.87 20.54 18.69
CA THR A 3 -19.21 19.22 18.18
C THR A 3 -19.69 19.37 16.75
N PHE A 4 -18.84 19.01 15.77
CA PHE A 4 -19.26 18.90 14.38
C PHE A 4 -20.14 17.65 14.24
N ASP A 5 -21.42 17.86 13.97
CA ASP A 5 -22.39 16.80 13.72
C ASP A 5 -22.22 16.31 12.27
N LEU A 6 -21.25 15.41 12.08
CA LEU A 6 -20.95 14.81 10.78
C LEU A 6 -22.01 13.76 10.46
N ASP A 7 -22.84 14.02 9.46
CA ASP A 7 -23.83 13.07 8.95
C ASP A 7 -23.14 11.90 8.21
N LEU A 8 -23.01 10.77 8.91
CA LEU A 8 -22.42 9.53 8.41
C LEU A 8 -23.40 8.66 7.61
N SER A 9 -24.66 9.09 7.44
CA SER A 9 -25.66 8.34 6.67
C SER A 9 -25.24 8.10 5.21
N LYS A 10 -24.38 8.96 4.65
CA LYS A 10 -23.80 8.76 3.31
C LYS A 10 -22.86 7.54 3.19
N TYR A 11 -22.26 7.08 4.28
CA TYR A 11 -21.43 5.87 4.30
C TYR A 11 -22.25 4.60 4.62
N SER A 12 -23.58 4.70 4.76
CA SER A 12 -24.47 3.58 5.08
C SER A 12 -24.61 2.54 3.95
N LEU A 13 -24.20 2.88 2.73
CA LEU A 13 -24.40 2.04 1.55
C LEU A 13 -23.42 0.86 1.45
N GLY A 14 -22.51 0.69 2.41
CA GLY A 14 -21.77 -0.58 2.60
C GLY A 14 -20.95 -1.04 1.39
N TRP A 15 -20.59 -0.14 0.47
CA TRP A 15 -19.76 -0.45 -0.68
C TRP A 15 -18.33 -0.75 -0.20
N SER A 16 -18.08 -2.03 0.09
CA SER A 16 -16.76 -2.63 0.22
C SER A 16 -16.66 -3.72 -0.82
N ASP A 17 -15.88 -3.49 -1.87
CA ASP A 17 -15.53 -4.57 -2.79
C ASP A 17 -14.55 -5.51 -2.06
N GLU A 18 -14.75 -6.83 -2.16
CA GLU A 18 -13.72 -7.79 -1.76
C GLU A 18 -12.58 -7.68 -2.78
N VAL A 19 -11.51 -6.99 -2.39
CA VAL A 19 -10.33 -6.82 -3.25
C VAL A 19 -9.42 -8.02 -3.08
N GLU A 20 -9.31 -8.84 -4.12
CA GLU A 20 -8.28 -9.87 -4.20
C GLU A 20 -6.95 -9.22 -4.61
N TYR A 21 -6.04 -9.04 -3.67
CA TYR A 21 -4.73 -8.48 -3.96
C TYR A 21 -3.85 -9.53 -4.67
N ALA A 22 -3.28 -9.16 -5.82
CA ALA A 22 -2.25 -9.99 -6.46
C ALA A 22 -0.98 -10.12 -5.61
N PHE A 23 -0.80 -9.22 -4.64
CA PHE A 23 0.32 -9.17 -3.72
C PHE A 23 -0.07 -8.40 -2.45
N ASP A 24 0.10 -9.04 -1.29
CA ASP A 24 -0.01 -8.37 0.00
C ASP A 24 1.33 -7.71 0.38
N PRO A 25 1.39 -6.37 0.50
CA PRO A 25 2.62 -5.70 0.89
C PRO A 25 2.96 -5.98 2.35
N GLU A 26 4.25 -6.29 2.60
CA GLU A 26 4.75 -6.37 3.96
C GLU A 26 4.71 -4.99 4.66
N LYS A 27 4.53 -5.00 5.98
CA LYS A 27 4.44 -3.78 6.77
C LYS A 27 5.81 -3.11 6.91
N GLY A 28 5.94 -1.90 6.35
CA GLY A 28 7.13 -1.07 6.46
C GLY A 28 8.10 -1.23 5.29
N LEU A 29 9.10 -0.35 5.23
CA LEU A 29 10.13 -0.39 4.19
C LEU A 29 11.40 -0.97 4.78
N SER A 30 11.74 -2.20 4.39
CA SER A 30 13.00 -2.86 4.70
C SER A 30 13.75 -3.18 3.41
N ASP A 31 15.05 -3.46 3.52
CA ASP A 31 15.89 -3.83 2.38
C ASP A 31 15.29 -5.00 1.59
N ARG A 32 14.76 -6.00 2.30
CA ARG A 32 14.04 -7.16 1.72
C ARG A 32 12.80 -6.75 0.93
N VAL A 33 12.02 -5.79 1.44
CA VAL A 33 10.83 -5.28 0.74
C VAL A 33 11.23 -4.53 -0.53
N VAL A 34 12.29 -3.73 -0.47
CA VAL A 34 12.82 -3.03 -1.65
C VAL A 34 13.30 -4.01 -2.72
N GLU A 35 13.98 -5.08 -2.33
CA GLU A 35 14.38 -6.17 -3.23
C GLU A 35 13.18 -6.86 -3.87
N GLN A 36 12.16 -7.22 -3.08
CA GLN A 36 10.95 -7.87 -3.55
C GLN A 36 10.19 -6.99 -4.56
N ILE A 37 10.03 -5.69 -4.27
CA ILE A 37 9.41 -4.72 -5.19
C ILE A 37 10.20 -4.67 -6.51
N SER A 38 11.52 -4.62 -6.44
CA SER A 38 12.38 -4.55 -7.61
C SER A 38 12.29 -5.80 -8.49
N TRP A 39 12.15 -6.98 -7.86
CA TRP A 39 11.96 -8.25 -8.54
C TRP A 39 10.62 -8.30 -9.28
N TRP A 40 9.52 -7.95 -8.61
CA TRP A 40 8.20 -7.90 -9.21
C TRP A 40 8.10 -6.95 -10.40
N LYS A 41 8.83 -5.83 -10.34
CA LYS A 41 8.87 -4.83 -11.42
C LYS A 41 9.86 -5.17 -12.53
N GLY A 42 10.69 -6.20 -12.36
CA GLY A 42 11.71 -6.58 -13.35
C GLY A 42 12.75 -5.49 -13.59
N GLU A 43 13.06 -4.70 -12.56
CA GLU A 43 13.96 -3.56 -12.73
C GLU A 43 15.43 -3.99 -12.91
N PRO A 44 16.24 -3.23 -13.67
CA PRO A 44 17.67 -3.47 -13.77
C PRO A 44 18.38 -3.38 -12.41
N LYS A 45 19.40 -4.22 -12.20
CA LYS A 45 20.13 -4.36 -10.92
C LYS A 45 20.64 -3.02 -10.34
N TRP A 46 21.03 -2.08 -11.18
CA TRP A 46 21.55 -0.78 -10.72
C TRP A 46 20.48 0.04 -9.96
N MET A 47 19.20 -0.09 -10.32
CA MET A 47 18.11 0.63 -9.63
C MET A 47 17.87 0.06 -8.23
N THR A 48 17.90 -1.27 -8.09
CA THR A 48 17.82 -1.93 -6.78
C THR A 48 18.96 -1.48 -5.88
N GLN A 49 20.19 -1.54 -6.40
CA GLN A 49 21.40 -1.18 -5.64
C GLN A 49 21.43 0.30 -5.25
N TYR A 50 20.88 1.18 -6.09
CA TYR A 50 20.77 2.61 -5.77
C TYR A 50 19.83 2.86 -4.59
N ARG A 51 18.72 2.12 -4.48
CA ARG A 51 17.76 2.26 -3.36
C ARG A 51 18.22 1.61 -2.05
N LEU A 52 19.13 0.65 -2.10
CA LEU A 52 19.69 -0.04 -0.93
C LEU A 52 20.93 0.65 -0.34
N ARG A 53 21.29 1.85 -0.83
CA ARG A 53 22.41 2.66 -0.34
C ARG A 53 21.92 3.78 0.56
#